data_AF-A0A4R4VBB3-F1
#
_entry.id   AF-A0A4R4VBB3-F1
#
_cell.length_a   1.000
_cell.length_b   1.000
_cell.length_c   1.000
_cell.angle_alpha   90.00
_cell.angle_beta   90.00
_cell.angle_gamma   90.00
#
_symmetry.space_group_name_H-M   'P 1'
#
loop_
_entity.id
_entity.type
_entity.pdbx_description
1 polymer ?
#
loop_
_entity_poly.entity_id
_entity_poly.type
_entity_poly.pdbx_seq_one_letter_code
_entity_poly.pdbx_strand_id
1 'polypeptide(L)'
;MRIIARYAIATAAAASALAIAATPAMAATGQLSLRGSGQSLVVLNPKAGCINTAFAISQVANDTNVPVIVYNDPGCAGSGLVVAPGSSASVGARHSVKVPS
;
A
#
# COMPACT_ATOMS: atom_id res chain seq x y z
N MET A 1 0.83 -16.74 -70.66
CA MET A 1 -0.14 -15.81 -71.31
C MET A 1 -1.55 -16.32 -71.01
N ARG A 2 -2.43 -15.43 -70.52
CA ARG A 2 -3.87 -15.61 -70.17
C ARG A 2 -4.17 -16.29 -68.82
N ILE A 3 -4.29 -15.50 -67.75
CA ILE A 3 -5.52 -14.86 -67.20
C ILE A 3 -6.29 -15.86 -66.33
N ILE A 4 -6.47 -15.53 -65.04
CA ILE A 4 -7.78 -15.46 -64.36
C ILE A 4 -7.55 -14.75 -63.02
N ALA A 5 -8.04 -13.51 -62.96
CA ALA A 5 -8.24 -12.76 -61.73
C ALA A 5 -9.26 -13.47 -60.84
N ARG A 6 -8.99 -13.56 -59.55
CA ARG A 6 -10.00 -13.86 -58.53
C ARG A 6 -9.92 -12.79 -57.44
N TYR A 7 -10.78 -11.79 -57.62
CA TYR A 7 -11.24 -10.92 -56.53
C TYR A 7 -11.82 -11.79 -55.43
N ALA A 8 -11.36 -11.61 -54.19
CA ALA A 8 -12.09 -12.03 -53.01
C ALA A 8 -11.97 -10.93 -51.96
N ILE A 9 -13.07 -10.22 -51.81
CA ILE A 9 -13.39 -9.24 -50.80
C ILE A 9 -13.32 -9.93 -49.43
N ALA A 10 -12.61 -9.36 -48.45
CA ALA A 10 -12.78 -9.71 -47.04
C ALA A 10 -12.79 -8.43 -46.21
N THR A 11 -14.00 -8.06 -45.84
CA THR A 11 -14.42 -7.00 -44.94
C THR A 11 -13.94 -7.22 -43.50
N ALA A 12 -13.65 -6.10 -42.84
CA ALA A 12 -13.75 -5.85 -41.39
C ALA A 12 -13.00 -6.80 -40.44
N ALA A 13 -11.91 -6.29 -39.85
CA ALA A 13 -11.52 -6.69 -38.50
C ALA A 13 -11.46 -5.44 -37.63
N ALA A 14 -12.30 -5.45 -36.62
CA ALA A 14 -12.67 -4.33 -35.78
C ALA A 14 -11.48 -3.77 -34.98
N ALA A 15 -11.55 -2.46 -34.76
CA ALA A 15 -10.83 -1.79 -33.71
C ALA A 15 -11.22 -2.39 -32.35
N SER A 16 -10.25 -2.99 -31.66
CA SER A 16 -10.32 -3.20 -30.22
C SER A 16 -9.05 -2.61 -29.63
N ALA A 17 -9.03 -1.28 -29.54
CA ALA A 17 -8.17 -0.58 -28.60
C ALA A 17 -8.61 -1.03 -27.21
N LEU A 18 -7.93 -2.04 -26.66
CA LEU A 18 -8.01 -2.37 -25.25
C LEU A 18 -7.49 -1.14 -24.49
N ALA A 19 -8.42 -0.28 -24.09
CA ALA A 19 -8.20 0.68 -23.03
C ALA A 19 -7.95 -0.14 -21.77
N ILE A 20 -6.70 -0.47 -21.53
CA ILE A 20 -6.25 -0.96 -20.24
C ILE A 20 -6.50 0.23 -19.30
N ALA A 21 -7.61 0.18 -18.58
CA ALA A 21 -7.81 1.02 -17.41
C ALA A 21 -6.73 0.60 -16.42
N ALA A 22 -5.54 1.18 -16.57
CA ALA A 22 -4.51 1.13 -15.56
C ALA A 22 -5.10 1.85 -14.36
N THR A 23 -5.71 1.08 -13.45
CA THR A 23 -5.85 1.54 -12.08
C THR A 23 -4.45 1.97 -11.66
N PRO A 24 -4.23 3.19 -11.16
CA PRO A 24 -2.93 3.59 -10.69
C PRO A 24 -2.53 2.54 -9.66
N ALA A 25 -1.47 1.79 -9.97
CA ALA A 25 -0.96 0.76 -9.10
C ALA A 25 -0.61 1.43 -7.77
N MET A 26 -1.46 1.23 -6.76
CA MET A 26 -1.17 1.57 -5.36
C MET A 26 -0.10 0.62 -4.79
N ALA A 27 0.95 0.38 -5.57
CA ALA A 27 2.02 -0.56 -5.30
C ALA A 27 3.34 0.15 -4.98
N ALA A 28 3.43 1.47 -5.17
CA ALA A 28 4.65 2.25 -4.91
C ALA A 28 4.54 3.25 -3.75
N THR A 29 3.33 3.57 -3.29
CA THR A 29 3.12 4.41 -2.10
C THR A 29 2.77 3.50 -0.93
N GLY A 30 3.78 3.04 -0.18
CA GLY A 30 3.57 2.20 0.99
C GLY A 30 2.56 2.83 1.96
N GLN A 31 1.72 2.03 2.60
CA GLN A 31 0.68 2.50 3.50
C GLN A 31 0.91 1.97 4.92
N LEU A 32 0.73 2.82 5.92
CA LEU A 32 0.74 2.44 7.33
C LEU A 32 -0.63 2.72 7.95
N SER A 33 -1.31 1.69 8.43
CA SER A 33 -2.59 1.84 9.15
C SER A 33 -2.41 1.53 10.63
N LEU A 34 -2.84 2.46 11.47
CA LEU A 34 -2.80 2.38 12.93
C LEU A 34 -4.24 2.41 13.43
N ARG A 35 -4.64 1.42 14.23
CA ARG A 35 -6.02 1.31 14.74
C ARG A 35 -6.00 1.06 16.24
N GLY A 36 -6.96 1.62 16.96
CA GLY A 36 -7.16 1.35 18.37
C GLY A 36 -8.15 2.31 19.01
N SER A 37 -8.77 1.88 20.10
CA SER A 37 -9.76 2.70 20.84
C SER A 37 -10.91 3.23 19.96
N GLY A 38 -11.33 2.46 18.94
CA GLY A 38 -12.35 2.88 17.97
C GLY A 38 -11.88 3.92 16.94
N GLN A 39 -10.62 4.33 16.98
CA GLN A 39 -10.02 5.29 16.06
C GLN A 39 -9.08 4.59 15.07
N SER A 40 -8.86 5.25 13.93
CA SER A 40 -7.95 4.77 12.88
C SER A 40 -7.20 5.95 12.27
N LEU A 41 -5.91 5.77 12.05
CA LEU A 41 -5.04 6.67 11.30
C LEU A 41 -4.42 5.90 10.14
N VAL A 42 -4.51 6.46 8.94
CA VAL A 42 -3.85 5.91 7.75
C VAL A 42 -2.84 6.94 7.27
N VAL A 43 -1.59 6.51 7.15
CA VAL A 43 -0.47 7.33 6.66
C VAL A 43 -0.03 6.76 5.32
N LEU A 44 -0.24 7.54 4.27
CA LEU A 44 0.20 7.20 2.91
C LEU A 44 1.63 7.69 2.70
N ASN A 45 2.46 6.83 2.11
CA ASN A 45 3.89 7.05 1.89
C ASN A 45 4.59 7.64 3.13
N PRO A 46 4.58 6.90 4.26
CA PRO A 46 5.08 7.41 5.52
C PRO A 46 6.57 7.73 5.41
N LYS A 47 6.95 8.96 5.75
CA LYS A 47 8.35 9.38 5.80
C LYS A 47 9.04 8.79 7.04
N ALA A 48 10.34 8.58 6.93
CA ALA A 48 11.18 8.23 8.07
C ALA A 48 11.00 9.23 9.22
N GLY A 49 10.91 8.73 10.44
CA GLY A 49 10.66 9.54 11.63
C GLY A 49 9.75 8.86 12.64
N CYS A 50 9.40 9.61 13.68
CA CYS A 50 8.48 9.16 14.71
C CYS A 50 7.09 9.76 14.50
N ILE A 51 6.09 8.91 14.45
CA ILE A 51 4.69 9.27 14.32
C ILE A 51 4.04 9.06 15.69
N ASN A 52 3.60 10.14 16.32
CA ASN A 52 2.81 10.09 17.54
C ASN A 52 1.33 9.93 17.20
N THR A 53 0.61 9.19 18.06
CA THR A 53 -0.84 9.04 17.95
C THR A 53 -1.52 9.63 19.17
N ALA A 54 -2.68 10.26 18.96
CA ALA A 54 -3.49 10.82 20.04
C ALA A 54 -4.32 9.75 20.79
N PHE A 55 -4.30 8.51 20.32
CA PHE A 55 -5.05 7.39 20.86
C PHE A 55 -4.12 6.19 21.07
N ALA A 56 -4.51 5.25 21.93
CA ALA A 56 -3.78 4.00 22.08
C ALA A 56 -4.01 3.12 20.84
N ILE A 57 -2.94 2.86 20.09
CA ILE A 57 -2.88 1.90 18.99
C ILE A 57 -2.96 0.50 19.61
N SER A 58 -3.78 -0.38 19.03
CA SER A 58 -3.86 -1.81 19.37
C SER A 58 -3.59 -2.74 18.19
N GLN A 59 -3.76 -2.24 16.96
CA GLN A 59 -3.43 -2.94 15.73
C GLN A 59 -2.65 -2.06 14.77
N VAL A 60 -1.71 -2.68 14.06
CA VAL A 60 -0.90 -2.03 13.02
C VAL A 60 -0.93 -2.90 11.77
N ALA A 61 -1.19 -2.29 10.62
CA ALA A 61 -0.95 -2.88 9.31
C ALA A 61 0.15 -2.08 8.61
N ASN A 62 1.26 -2.75 8.32
CA ASN A 62 2.42 -2.16 7.66
C ASN A 62 2.46 -2.63 6.21
N ASP A 63 1.71 -1.96 5.34
CA ASP A 63 1.71 -2.19 3.89
C ASP A 63 2.82 -1.36 3.21
N THR A 64 3.95 -1.14 3.89
CA THR A 64 5.15 -0.49 3.34
C THR A 64 6.20 -1.53 2.95
N ASN A 65 7.32 -1.07 2.39
CA ASN A 65 8.49 -1.89 2.05
C ASN A 65 9.57 -1.92 3.15
N VAL A 66 9.34 -1.26 4.29
CA VAL A 66 10.28 -1.21 5.42
C VAL A 66 9.62 -1.68 6.72
N PRO A 67 10.36 -2.31 7.65
CA PRO A 67 9.81 -2.65 8.95
C PRO A 67 9.49 -1.37 9.74
N VAL A 68 8.42 -1.39 10.53
CA VAL A 68 8.11 -0.30 11.46
C VAL A 68 8.23 -0.78 12.89
N ILE A 69 8.54 0.13 13.81
CA ILE A 69 8.67 -0.19 15.24
C ILE A 69 7.61 0.58 16.01
N VAL A 70 6.74 -0.14 16.71
CA VAL A 70 5.64 0.42 17.48
C VAL A 70 6.06 0.50 18.94
N TYR A 71 5.93 1.65 19.58
CA TYR A 71 6.44 1.93 20.92
C TYR A 71 5.32 2.14 21.94
N ASN A 72 5.56 1.70 23.16
CA ASN A 72 4.62 1.89 24.27
C ASN A 72 4.37 3.37 24.52
N ASP A 73 5.42 4.18 24.53
CA ASP A 73 5.34 5.59 24.91
C ASP A 73 5.33 6.52 23.68
N PRO A 74 4.83 7.76 23.82
CA PRO A 74 5.01 8.80 22.82
C PRO A 74 6.50 9.08 22.56
N GLY A 75 6.81 9.61 21.37
CA GLY A 75 8.17 9.98 20.99
C GLY A 75 9.07 8.80 20.64
N CYS A 76 8.49 7.63 20.33
CA CYS A 76 9.22 6.41 19.97
C CYS A 76 10.17 5.97 21.08
N ALA A 77 9.68 6.04 22.32
CA ALA A 77 10.40 5.71 23.54
C ALA A 77 9.86 4.42 24.20
N GLY A 78 10.63 3.87 25.13
CA GLY A 78 10.27 2.65 25.85
C GLY A 78 10.38 1.39 25.00
N SER A 79 9.60 0.36 25.33
CA SER A 79 9.66 -0.93 24.65
C SER A 79 9.07 -0.86 23.25
N GLY A 80 9.85 -1.29 22.25
CA GLY A 80 9.42 -1.38 20.85
C GLY A 80 8.98 -2.78 20.44
N LEU A 81 8.05 -2.88 19.51
CA LEU A 81 7.67 -4.11 18.82
C LEU A 81 7.78 -3.88 17.30
N VAL A 82 8.50 -4.77 16.63
CA VAL A 82 8.73 -4.66 15.18
C VAL A 82 7.57 -5.30 14.42
N VAL A 83 7.02 -4.58 13.45
CA VAL A 83 6.03 -5.07 12.49
C VAL A 83 6.69 -5.11 11.12
N ALA A 84 6.80 -6.31 10.56
CA ALA A 84 7.44 -6.55 9.28
C ALA A 84 6.70 -5.85 8.12
N PRO A 85 7.39 -5.56 7.00
CA PRO A 85 6.75 -5.12 5.75
C PRO A 85 5.65 -6.10 5.30
N GLY A 86 4.59 -5.57 4.68
CA GLY A 86 3.45 -6.34 4.18
C GLY A 86 2.68 -7.13 5.25
N SER A 87 2.84 -6.82 6.54
CA SER A 87 2.29 -7.60 7.65
C SER A 87 1.39 -6.76 8.54
N SER A 88 0.45 -7.44 9.20
CA SER A 88 -0.39 -6.85 10.24
C SER A 88 -0.18 -7.56 11.59
N ALA A 89 -0.22 -6.81 12.67
CA ALA A 89 0.02 -7.31 14.01
C ALA A 89 -0.89 -6.65 15.04
N SER A 90 -1.34 -7.44 16.03
CA SER A 90 -1.86 -6.91 17.28
C SER A 90 -0.69 -6.56 18.19
N VAL A 91 -0.62 -5.32 18.64
CA VAL A 91 0.58 -4.76 19.30
C VAL A 91 0.37 -4.42 20.77
N GLY A 92 -0.84 -4.67 21.29
CA GLY A 92 -1.26 -4.18 22.62
C GLY A 92 -1.37 -2.65 22.63
N ALA A 93 -1.58 -2.03 23.78
CA ALA A 93 -1.67 -0.57 23.88
C ALA A 93 -0.31 0.10 23.60
N ARG A 94 -0.24 0.91 22.54
CA ARG A 94 0.96 1.63 22.08
C ARG A 94 0.63 3.08 21.71
N HIS A 95 1.60 3.98 21.72
CA HIS A 95 1.35 5.42 21.51
C HIS A 95 2.13 6.06 20.36
N SER A 96 3.17 5.40 19.83
CA SER A 96 3.93 5.93 18.69
C SER A 96 4.49 4.85 17.79
N VAL A 97 4.85 5.23 16.55
CA VAL A 97 5.44 4.34 15.55
C VAL A 97 6.64 5.02 14.91
N LYS A 98 7.75 4.30 14.83
CA LYS A 98 8.97 4.72 14.12
C LYS A 98 9.01 4.05 12.74
N VAL A 99 9.19 4.90 11.74
CA VAL A 99 9.55 4.49 10.39
C VAL A 99 11.05 4.70 10.24
N PRO A 100 11.84 3.65 9.95
CA PRO A 100 13.28 3.78 9.80
C PRO A 100 13.64 4.62 8.57
N SER A 101 14.79 5.27 8.63
CA SER A 101 15.43 6.02 7.55
C SER A 101 16.12 5.12 6.54
#